data_AF-A0A7S2GT06-F1
#
_entry.id   AF-A0A7S2GT06-F1
#
_cell.length_a   1.000
_cell.length_b   1.000
_cell.length_c   1.000
_cell.angle_alpha   90.00
_cell.angle_beta   90.00
_cell.angle_gamma   90.00
#
_symmetry.space_group_name_H-M   'P 1'
#
loop_
_entity.id
_entity.type
_entity.pdbx_description
1 polymer ?
#
loop_
_entity_poly.entity_id
_entity_poly.type
_entity_poly.pdbx_seq_one_letter_code
_entity_poly.pdbx_strand_id
1 'polypeptide(L)'
;GPFRDCNYFKGQGLVCEPPVKPSLSKQVTRMSAEVYAGPCIGMCAKNEVVGSWYTFPKEGQCQEGQEIGHDGCTWRLDALKVVSLPCAYSEGNAVQAWTESFGDAPWPKMQAALRKGLESCPDIRDMEAAE
;
A
#
# COMPACT_ATOMS: atom_id res chain seq x y z
N GLY A 1 10.92 -6.37 -4.13
CA GLY A 1 11.43 -5.71 -5.35
C GLY A 1 12.74 -4.99 -5.06
N PRO A 2 13.43 -4.44 -6.07
CA PRO A 2 14.77 -3.85 -5.95
C PRO A 2 14.87 -2.59 -5.05
N PHE A 3 13.75 -2.03 -4.59
CA PHE A 3 13.70 -0.88 -3.66
C PHE A 3 13.21 -1.26 -2.27
N ARG A 4 13.32 -2.55 -1.93
CA ARG A 4 12.76 -3.12 -0.72
C ARG A 4 13.29 -2.56 0.58
N ASP A 5 14.54 -2.10 0.57
CA ASP A 5 15.33 -1.81 1.78
C ASP A 5 15.99 -0.43 1.66
N CYS A 6 15.34 0.49 0.97
CA CYS A 6 15.81 1.87 0.87
C CYS A 6 15.29 2.67 2.05
N ASN A 7 16.17 2.99 2.99
CA ASN A 7 15.87 3.89 4.11
C ASN A 7 16.54 5.24 3.88
N TYR A 8 15.93 6.31 4.37
CA TYR A 8 16.60 7.60 4.37
C TYR A 8 17.42 7.74 5.65
N PHE A 9 18.68 8.14 5.50
CA PHE A 9 19.57 8.48 6.62
C PHE A 9 19.91 9.97 6.57
N LYS A 10 19.76 10.68 7.71
CA LYS A 10 20.07 12.11 7.81
C LYS A 10 21.52 12.37 7.40
N GLY A 11 21.71 13.21 6.39
CA GLY A 11 23.03 13.56 5.84
C GLY A 11 23.59 12.58 4.80
N GLN A 12 22.92 11.45 4.53
CA GLN A 12 23.32 10.48 3.50
C GLN A 12 22.26 10.31 2.40
N GLY A 13 21.02 10.74 2.64
CA GLY A 13 19.92 10.60 1.69
C GLY A 13 19.32 9.19 1.70
N LEU A 14 18.69 8.80 0.58
CA LEU A 14 18.17 7.46 0.38
C LEU A 14 19.33 6.48 0.16
N VAL A 15 19.51 5.56 1.11
CA VAL A 15 20.49 4.48 1.03
C VAL A 15 19.74 3.16 0.92
N CYS A 16 19.98 2.45 -0.18
CA CYS A 16 19.47 1.11 -0.41
C CYS A 16 20.57 0.10 -0.08
N GLU A 17 20.35 -0.80 0.87
CA GLU A 17 21.35 -1.81 1.23
C GLU A 17 21.41 -2.94 0.19
N PRO A 18 22.57 -3.25 -0.42
CA PRO A 18 22.78 -4.50 -1.15
C PRO A 18 23.33 -5.61 -0.24
N PRO A 19 23.20 -6.91 -0.58
CA PRO A 19 22.09 -7.60 -1.23
C PRO A 19 21.01 -8.04 -0.21
N VAL A 20 19.83 -8.43 -0.71
CA VAL A 20 18.76 -9.02 0.11
C VAL A 20 19.32 -10.25 0.82
N LYS A 21 19.60 -10.14 2.12
CA LYS A 21 19.90 -11.32 2.94
C LYS A 21 18.77 -12.33 2.69
N PRO A 22 19.03 -13.63 2.48
CA PRO A 22 17.98 -14.61 2.19
C PRO A 22 16.82 -14.59 3.20
N SER A 23 17.10 -14.23 4.46
CA SER A 23 16.13 -14.05 5.53
C SER A 23 15.13 -12.90 5.32
N LEU A 24 15.47 -11.92 4.49
CA LEU A 24 14.61 -10.78 4.19
C LEU A 24 13.56 -11.15 3.16
N SER A 25 13.82 -12.06 2.21
CA SER A 25 12.90 -12.41 1.10
C SER A 25 11.44 -12.60 1.50
N LYS A 26 11.18 -13.12 2.70
CA LYS A 26 9.85 -13.34 3.28
C LYS A 26 9.10 -12.06 3.73
N GLN A 27 9.80 -10.99 4.09
CA GLN A 27 9.19 -9.84 4.76
C GLN A 27 8.33 -8.97 3.83
N VAL A 28 7.25 -8.42 4.40
CA VAL A 28 6.43 -7.38 3.78
C VAL A 28 7.23 -6.11 3.57
N THR A 29 7.00 -5.46 2.44
CA THR A 29 7.78 -4.32 1.99
C THR A 29 6.84 -3.16 1.77
N ARG A 30 7.22 -1.95 2.20
CA ARG A 30 6.42 -0.75 2.06
C ARG A 30 7.13 0.26 1.17
N MET A 31 6.37 0.92 0.31
CA MET A 31 6.82 2.00 -0.55
C MET A 31 5.77 3.12 -0.56
N SER A 32 6.16 4.32 -0.98
CA SER A 32 5.26 5.45 -1.17
C SER A 32 5.67 6.27 -2.39
N ALA A 33 4.72 7.05 -2.94
CA ALA A 33 4.98 7.88 -4.13
C ALA A 33 5.96 8.99 -3.82
N GLU A 34 5.91 9.48 -2.59
CA GLU A 34 6.73 10.56 -2.11
C GLU A 34 7.29 10.17 -0.75
N VAL A 35 8.59 10.35 -0.58
CA VAL A 35 9.25 10.27 0.72
C VAL A 35 9.20 11.68 1.29
N TYR A 36 8.10 12.03 1.94
CA TYR A 36 7.98 13.35 2.57
C TYR A 36 9.04 13.51 3.67
N ALA A 37 9.74 14.65 3.64
CA ALA A 37 10.73 14.98 4.64
C ALA A 37 10.07 15.14 6.03
N GLY A 38 10.51 14.34 6.99
CA GLY A 38 10.07 14.37 8.39
C GLY A 38 11.16 13.82 9.31
N PRO A 39 11.03 13.94 10.64
CA PRO A 39 12.06 13.45 11.58
C PRO A 39 12.24 11.92 11.55
N CYS A 40 11.21 11.19 11.10
CA CYS A 40 11.25 9.78 10.77
C CYS A 40 10.95 9.63 9.28
N ILE A 41 11.89 9.10 8.51
CA ILE A 41 11.84 9.00 7.05
C ILE A 41 12.26 7.59 6.65
N GLY A 42 11.58 7.03 5.64
CA GLY A 42 11.75 5.65 5.20
C GLY A 42 10.57 4.74 5.54
N MET A 43 10.82 3.44 5.50
CA MET A 43 9.77 2.40 5.54
C MET A 43 9.02 2.31 6.87
N CYS A 44 9.62 2.77 7.97
CA CYS A 44 9.04 2.72 9.32
C CYS A 44 8.28 3.99 9.72
N ALA A 45 8.29 5.04 8.90
CA ALA A 45 7.60 6.28 9.19
C ALA A 45 6.14 6.23 8.71
N LYS A 46 5.21 6.82 9.47
CA LYS A 46 3.83 6.98 9.00
C LYS A 46 3.80 7.84 7.72
N ASN A 47 2.97 7.45 6.75
CA ASN A 47 2.66 8.28 5.58
C ASN A 47 1.15 8.47 5.48
N GLU A 48 0.68 9.48 6.18
CA GLU A 48 -0.73 9.85 6.25
C GLU A 48 -1.15 10.77 5.08
N VAL A 49 -0.17 11.29 4.31
CA VAL A 49 -0.38 12.33 3.30
C VAL A 49 -0.63 11.75 1.90
N VAL A 50 0.19 10.81 1.43
CA VAL A 50 0.04 10.17 0.10
C VAL A 50 -0.16 8.66 0.16
N GLY A 51 -0.24 8.10 1.37
CA GLY A 51 -0.44 6.68 1.57
C GLY A 51 0.80 5.84 1.27
N SER A 52 0.63 4.53 1.22
CA SER A 52 1.72 3.58 0.97
C SER A 52 1.20 2.34 0.27
N TRP A 53 2.02 1.77 -0.61
CA TRP A 53 1.78 0.46 -1.18
C TRP A 53 2.67 -0.58 -0.52
N TYR A 54 2.13 -1.78 -0.38
CA TYR A 54 2.79 -2.90 0.27
C TYR A 54 2.96 -4.05 -0.72
N THR A 55 4.09 -4.76 -0.64
CA THR A 55 4.29 -6.04 -1.33
C THR A 55 4.33 -7.15 -0.31
N PHE A 56 3.60 -8.22 -0.57
CA PHE A 56 3.40 -9.37 0.31
C PHE A 56 3.98 -10.63 -0.37
N PRO A 57 5.26 -10.99 -0.11
CA PRO A 57 5.89 -12.13 -0.76
C PRO A 57 5.25 -13.45 -0.33
N LYS A 58 4.99 -14.36 -1.28
CA LYS A 58 4.39 -15.66 -1.01
C LYS A 58 5.20 -16.47 0.00
N GLU A 59 6.53 -16.36 -0.04
CA GLU A 59 7.47 -17.07 0.83
C GLU A 59 7.35 -16.68 2.31
N GLY A 60 6.73 -15.53 2.60
CA GLY A 60 6.45 -15.06 3.95
C GLY A 60 5.01 -15.20 4.39
N GLN A 61 4.13 -15.76 3.56
CA GLN A 61 2.73 -15.96 3.92
C GLN A 61 2.63 -17.04 5.01
N CYS A 62 1.96 -16.72 6.11
CA CYS A 62 1.57 -17.69 7.12
C CYS A 62 0.44 -18.58 6.59
N GLN A 63 0.44 -19.86 6.98
CA GLN A 63 -0.70 -20.73 6.67
C GLN A 63 -1.93 -20.29 7.45
N GLU A 64 -3.10 -20.72 6.98
CA GLU A 64 -4.35 -20.47 7.68
C GLU A 64 -4.29 -21.01 9.12
N GLY A 65 -4.74 -20.19 10.07
CA GLY A 65 -4.69 -20.52 11.50
C GLY A 65 -3.31 -20.37 12.17
N GLN A 66 -2.22 -20.15 11.43
CA GLN A 66 -0.92 -19.89 12.03
C GLN A 66 -0.81 -18.45 12.57
N GLU A 67 -0.13 -18.30 13.70
CA GLU A 67 0.28 -16.99 14.21
C GLU A 67 1.41 -16.41 13.37
N ILE A 68 1.43 -15.09 13.22
CA ILE A 68 2.53 -14.39 12.55
C ILE A 68 3.83 -14.66 13.32
N GLY A 69 4.88 -15.06 12.61
CA GLY A 69 6.17 -15.44 13.18
C GLY A 69 6.37 -16.95 13.34
N HIS A 70 5.29 -17.75 13.28
CA HIS A 70 5.40 -19.21 13.27
C HIS A 70 6.18 -19.67 12.03
N ASP A 71 7.18 -20.53 12.21
CA ASP A 71 8.10 -20.99 11.16
C ASP A 71 8.72 -19.87 10.29
N GLY A 72 8.84 -18.66 10.87
CA GLY A 72 9.37 -17.49 10.18
C GLY A 72 8.49 -16.94 9.06
N CYS A 73 7.18 -17.23 9.07
CA CYS A 73 6.22 -16.47 8.28
C CYS A 73 6.10 -15.04 8.84
N THR A 74 5.71 -14.08 8.00
CA THR A 74 5.78 -12.64 8.34
C THR A 74 4.48 -11.88 8.10
N TRP A 75 3.51 -12.48 7.42
CA TRP A 75 2.21 -11.85 7.19
C TRP A 75 1.13 -12.89 6.96
N ARG A 76 -0.11 -12.49 7.23
CA ARG A 76 -1.32 -13.23 6.85
C ARG A 76 -2.35 -12.24 6.33
N LEU A 77 -3.31 -12.76 5.57
CA LEU A 77 -4.42 -11.98 5.02
C LEU A 77 -5.70 -12.46 5.69
N ASP A 78 -6.24 -11.64 6.59
CA ASP A 78 -7.47 -11.97 7.32
C ASP A 78 -8.72 -11.63 6.51
N ALA A 79 -8.66 -10.53 5.74
CA ALA A 79 -9.72 -10.11 4.84
C ALA A 79 -9.11 -9.37 3.64
N LEU A 80 -9.77 -9.50 2.50
CA LEU A 80 -9.48 -8.74 1.29
C LEU A 80 -10.80 -8.12 0.81
N LYS A 81 -10.72 -7.06 0.02
CA LYS A 81 -11.83 -6.56 -0.79
C LYS A 81 -11.26 -6.22 -2.17
N VAL A 82 -11.87 -6.72 -3.24
CA VAL A 82 -11.44 -6.36 -4.60
C VAL A 82 -12.50 -5.46 -5.20
N VAL A 83 -12.10 -4.26 -5.60
CA VAL A 83 -13.01 -3.24 -6.11
C VAL A 83 -12.68 -2.95 -7.57
N SER A 84 -13.73 -2.90 -8.41
CA SER A 84 -13.62 -2.44 -9.79
C SER A 84 -13.24 -0.96 -9.82
N LEU A 85 -12.11 -0.64 -10.47
CA LEU A 85 -11.63 0.75 -10.58
C LEU A 85 -12.66 1.68 -11.26
N PRO A 86 -13.34 1.28 -12.36
CA PRO A 86 -14.46 2.05 -12.91
C PRO A 86 -15.55 2.39 -11.89
N CYS A 87 -15.94 1.42 -11.04
CA CYS A 87 -16.92 1.68 -9.99
C CYS A 87 -16.40 2.72 -9.00
N ALA A 88 -15.19 2.53 -8.48
CA ALA A 88 -14.61 3.44 -7.49
C ALA A 88 -14.50 4.88 -8.04
N TYR A 89 -14.18 5.03 -9.33
CA TYR A 89 -14.14 6.32 -10.00
C TYR A 89 -15.52 6.98 -10.12
N SER A 90 -16.54 6.19 -10.48
CA SER A 90 -17.92 6.66 -10.62
C SER A 90 -18.53 7.05 -9.27
N GLU A 91 -18.54 6.13 -8.30
CA GLU A 91 -19.13 6.34 -6.97
C GLU A 91 -18.42 7.44 -6.18
N GLY A 92 -17.11 7.53 -6.37
CA GLY A 92 -16.25 8.56 -5.80
C GLY A 92 -16.40 9.94 -6.45
N ASN A 93 -16.95 10.03 -7.67
CA ASN A 93 -16.88 11.22 -8.52
C ASN A 93 -15.42 11.67 -8.75
N ALA A 94 -14.53 10.71 -9.01
CA ALA A 94 -13.08 10.91 -9.03
C ALA A 94 -12.63 11.83 -10.18
N VAL A 95 -13.31 11.82 -11.33
CA VAL A 95 -12.97 12.69 -12.46
C VAL A 95 -13.17 14.16 -12.11
N GLN A 96 -14.30 14.52 -11.49
CA GLN A 96 -14.53 15.89 -11.03
C GLN A 96 -13.52 16.28 -9.95
N ALA A 97 -13.30 15.39 -8.98
CA ALA A 97 -12.35 15.64 -7.90
C ALA A 97 -10.92 15.87 -8.42
N TRP A 98 -10.51 15.15 -9.46
CA TRP A 98 -9.24 15.38 -10.16
C TRP A 98 -9.18 16.77 -10.78
N THR A 99 -10.19 17.17 -11.57
CA THR A 99 -10.25 18.50 -12.18
C THR A 99 -10.18 19.61 -11.13
N GLU A 100 -10.86 19.44 -10.01
CA GLU A 100 -10.89 20.43 -8.92
C GLU A 100 -9.64 20.48 -8.05
N SER A 101 -8.76 19.47 -8.13
CA SER A 101 -7.51 19.40 -7.36
C SER A 101 -6.26 19.41 -8.24
N PHE A 102 -6.41 19.65 -9.54
CA PHE A 102 -5.28 19.68 -10.45
C PHE A 102 -4.29 20.78 -10.05
N GLY A 103 -3.03 20.40 -9.84
CA GLY A 103 -1.97 21.31 -9.36
C GLY A 103 -1.91 21.49 -7.83
N ASP A 104 -2.84 20.90 -7.07
CA ASP A 104 -2.90 20.96 -5.61
C ASP A 104 -2.45 19.63 -5.00
N ALA A 105 -1.20 19.22 -5.28
CA ALA A 105 -0.60 18.03 -4.65
C ALA A 105 -0.59 18.21 -3.11
N PRO A 106 -1.04 17.22 -2.31
CA PRO A 106 -1.19 15.79 -2.63
C PRO A 106 -2.59 15.36 -3.12
N TRP A 107 -3.35 16.25 -3.77
CA TRP A 107 -4.67 16.00 -4.36
C TRP A 107 -5.74 15.54 -3.34
N PRO A 108 -5.99 16.31 -2.27
CA PRO A 108 -6.85 15.88 -1.16
C PRO A 108 -8.28 15.52 -1.60
N LYS A 109 -8.84 16.24 -2.58
CA LYS A 109 -10.16 15.94 -3.14
C LYS A 109 -10.19 14.60 -3.87
N MET A 110 -9.17 14.31 -4.68
CA MET A 110 -9.03 13.03 -5.38
C MET A 110 -8.90 11.88 -4.38
N GLN A 111 -8.13 12.06 -3.30
CA GLN A 111 -8.02 11.06 -2.24
C GLN A 111 -9.37 10.77 -1.58
N ALA A 112 -10.14 11.81 -1.25
CA ALA A 112 -11.47 11.66 -0.65
C ALA A 112 -12.45 10.96 -1.59
N ALA A 113 -12.44 11.31 -2.88
CA ALA A 113 -13.26 10.68 -3.91
C ALA A 113 -12.95 9.17 -4.02
N LEU A 114 -11.68 8.79 -4.12
CA LEU A 114 -11.30 7.38 -4.22
C LEU A 114 -11.67 6.60 -2.95
N ARG A 115 -11.49 7.16 -1.75
CA ARG A 115 -11.92 6.50 -0.49
C ARG A 115 -13.42 6.23 -0.50
N LYS A 116 -14.22 7.23 -0.84
CA LYS A 116 -15.68 7.09 -0.97
C LYS A 116 -16.04 5.99 -1.97
N GLY A 117 -15.37 5.95 -3.12
CA GLY A 117 -15.58 4.93 -4.13
C GLY A 117 -15.25 3.52 -3.63
N LEU A 118 -14.11 3.34 -2.96
CA LEU A 118 -13.70 2.05 -2.39
C LEU A 118 -14.65 1.57 -1.28
N GLU A 119 -15.20 2.47 -0.49
CA GLU A 119 -16.19 2.15 0.55
C GLU A 119 -17.53 1.73 -0.07
N SER A 120 -18.00 2.47 -1.08
CA SER A 120 -19.35 2.30 -1.66
C SER A 120 -19.46 1.12 -2.62
N CYS A 121 -18.41 0.85 -3.40
CA CYS A 121 -18.44 -0.23 -4.39
C CYS A 121 -18.44 -1.62 -3.74
N PRO A 122 -19.14 -2.60 -4.34
CA PRO A 122 -19.12 -3.97 -3.82
C PRO A 122 -17.75 -4.62 -4.00
N ASP A 123 -17.54 -5.73 -3.27
CA ASP A 123 -16.46 -6.65 -3.57
C ASP A 123 -16.83 -7.44 -4.83
N ILE A 124 -16.03 -7.35 -5.88
CA ILE A 124 -16.32 -8.05 -7.13
C ILE A 124 -16.24 -9.57 -6.98
N ARG A 125 -15.54 -10.07 -5.95
CA ARG A 125 -15.45 -11.51 -5.67
C ARG A 125 -16.76 -12.08 -5.15
N ASP A 126 -17.57 -11.25 -4.47
CA ASP A 126 -18.91 -11.64 -4.02
C ASP A 126 -19.89 -11.69 -5.21
N MET A 127 -19.58 -10.98 -6.30
CA MET A 127 -20.39 -10.98 -7.52
C MET A 127 -20.13 -12.23 -8.37
N GLU A 128 -18.88 -12.70 -8.45
CA GLU A 128 -18.52 -13.93 -9.18
C GLU A 128 -19.04 -15.21 -8.50
N ALA A 129 -19.26 -15.18 -7.19
CA ALA A 129 -19.82 -16.32 -6.44
C ALA A 129 -21.35 -16.44 -6.55
N ALA A 130 -22.02 -15.49 -7.23
CA ALA A 130 -23.47 -15.42 -7.38
C ALA A 130 -24.00 -15.91 -8.75
N GLU A 131 -23.11 -16.36 -9.64
CA GLU A 131 -23.41 -17.00 -10.94
C GLU A 131 -23.24 -18.53 -10.86
#